data_AF-A0A9D0X9U4-F1
#
_entry.id   AF-A0A9D0X9U4-F1
#
_cell.length_a   1.000
_cell.length_b   1.000
_cell.length_c   1.000
_cell.angle_alpha   90.00
_cell.angle_beta   90.00
_cell.angle_gamma   90.00
#
_symmetry.space_group_name_H-M   'P 1'
#
loop_
_entity.id
_entity.type
_entity.pdbx_description
1 polymer ?
#
loop_
_entity_poly.entity_id
_entity_poly.type
_entity_poly.pdbx_seq_one_letter_code
_entity_poly.pdbx_strand_id
1 'polypeptide(L)'
;AFDQRETLTYCEKVDNLVRPINFMAGTPGRGATLVTGRNGHQVLVINALGRVFMNPSEDPFRAVENAIAACPLGQVADAIVVDFHAEATSEKQAMGHFLDGRASLVVGTHTHIPTSDHRILSGGTGLMGDAGMCGDYDSVIGVEVEEPLKRFTTGLATGRFEPPTGKGSLSGVAIETDPKTGLCISISPVRVGGSLSEALPRF
;
A
#
# COMPACT_ATOMS: atom_id res chain seq x y z
N ALA A 1 3.87 8.41 -8.93
CA ALA A 1 2.65 9.19 -8.59
C ALA A 1 2.30 10.20 -9.68
N PHE A 2 3.25 10.98 -10.22
CA PHE A 2 3.00 12.06 -11.20
C PHE A 2 3.64 11.81 -12.57
N ASP A 3 3.98 10.55 -12.89
CA ASP A 3 4.61 10.20 -14.17
C ASP A 3 3.66 10.45 -15.36
N GLN A 4 2.35 10.44 -15.12
CA GLN A 4 1.32 10.94 -16.03
C GLN A 4 0.95 12.37 -15.67
N ARG A 5 1.06 13.30 -16.63
CA ARG A 5 0.88 14.74 -16.40
C ARG A 5 -0.54 15.08 -15.97
N GLU A 6 -1.51 14.33 -16.47
CA GLU A 6 -2.93 14.46 -16.17
C GLU A 6 -3.21 14.35 -14.66
N THR A 7 -2.43 13.53 -13.94
CA THR A 7 -2.58 13.31 -12.50
C THR A 7 -2.51 14.61 -11.71
N LEU A 8 -1.66 15.57 -12.13
CA LEU A 8 -1.50 16.86 -11.45
C LEU A 8 -2.81 17.63 -11.32
N THR A 9 -3.69 17.52 -12.31
CA THR A 9 -5.00 18.19 -12.31
C THR A 9 -6.13 17.28 -11.83
N TYR A 10 -6.02 15.97 -12.10
CA TYR A 10 -7.06 15.02 -11.75
C TYR A 10 -7.16 14.81 -10.24
N CYS A 11 -6.02 14.74 -9.54
CA CYS A 11 -5.97 14.49 -8.10
C CYS A 11 -6.60 15.59 -7.23
N GLU A 12 -6.86 16.77 -7.79
CA GLU A 12 -7.58 17.86 -7.12
C GLU A 12 -9.10 17.76 -7.29
N LYS A 13 -9.56 17.03 -8.31
CA LYS A 13 -10.98 16.94 -8.71
C LYS A 13 -11.72 15.74 -8.11
N VAL A 14 -10.99 14.74 -7.62
CA VAL A 14 -11.57 13.52 -7.06
C VAL A 14 -11.22 13.38 -5.58
N ASP A 15 -12.21 12.98 -4.77
CA ASP A 15 -12.07 12.95 -3.32
C ASP A 15 -11.46 11.66 -2.77
N ASN A 16 -11.45 10.60 -3.57
CA ASN A 16 -11.01 9.26 -3.21
C ASN A 16 -9.68 8.85 -3.86
N LEU A 17 -8.88 9.82 -4.33
CA LEU A 17 -7.51 9.61 -4.77
C LEU A 17 -6.55 10.22 -3.75
N VAL A 18 -5.69 9.37 -3.18
CA VAL A 18 -4.59 9.79 -2.30
C VAL A 18 -3.26 9.59 -2.99
N ARG A 19 -2.29 10.43 -2.64
CA ARG A 19 -0.86 10.30 -2.98
C ARG A 19 -0.05 10.20 -1.67
N PRO A 20 1.28 9.97 -1.70
CA PRO A 20 2.00 9.89 -0.45
C PRO A 20 1.93 11.19 0.36
N ILE A 21 1.49 11.10 1.61
CA ILE A 21 1.22 12.25 2.48
C ILE A 21 2.46 13.08 2.78
N ASN A 22 3.61 12.44 2.83
CA ASN A 22 4.92 13.01 3.13
C ASN A 22 5.68 13.53 1.89
N PHE A 23 4.97 13.93 0.84
CA PHE A 23 5.53 14.80 -0.21
C PHE A 23 5.61 16.24 0.28
N MET A 24 6.47 17.05 -0.37
CA MET A 24 6.68 18.45 -0.01
C MET A 24 5.37 19.24 0.05
N ALA A 25 5.31 20.22 0.95
CA ALA A 25 4.18 21.14 1.06
C ALA A 25 3.91 21.83 -0.29
N GLY A 26 2.63 21.98 -0.65
CA GLY A 26 2.21 22.51 -1.96
C GLY A 26 2.14 21.47 -3.08
N THR A 27 2.49 20.20 -2.82
CA THR A 27 2.23 19.11 -3.79
C THR A 27 0.73 18.92 -4.00
N PRO A 28 0.24 18.89 -5.26
CA PRO A 28 -1.16 18.67 -5.59
C PRO A 28 -1.77 17.39 -4.98
N GLY A 29 -3.08 17.41 -4.79
CA GLY A 29 -3.83 16.31 -4.20
C GLY A 29 -3.61 16.16 -2.69
N ARG A 30 -4.16 15.07 -2.13
CA ARG A 30 -4.20 14.83 -0.68
C ARG A 30 -3.47 13.55 -0.29
N GLY A 31 -2.93 13.54 0.93
CA GLY A 31 -2.20 12.39 1.49
C GLY A 31 -3.07 11.36 2.20
N ALA A 32 -4.22 11.82 2.68
CA ALA A 32 -5.20 11.04 3.39
C ALA A 32 -6.60 11.52 3.01
N THR A 33 -7.58 10.63 3.10
CA THR A 33 -8.98 10.97 2.88
C THR A 33 -9.88 10.08 3.73
N LEU A 34 -10.96 10.64 4.26
CA LEU A 34 -11.98 9.91 4.99
C LEU A 34 -13.10 9.57 4.01
N VAL A 35 -13.35 8.28 3.79
CA VAL A 35 -14.39 7.81 2.87
C VAL A 35 -15.52 7.14 3.64
N THR A 36 -16.75 7.34 3.16
CA THR A 36 -17.92 6.63 3.69
C THR A 36 -18.09 5.32 2.92
N GLY A 37 -17.93 4.20 3.63
CA GLY A 37 -18.18 2.86 3.10
C GLY A 37 -19.65 2.62 2.81
N ARG A 38 -19.95 1.52 2.11
CA ARG A 38 -21.32 1.19 1.65
C ARG A 38 -22.38 1.14 2.77
N ASN A 39 -21.96 0.78 3.97
CA ASN A 39 -22.84 0.66 5.14
C ASN A 39 -22.78 1.91 6.05
N GLY A 40 -22.21 3.02 5.58
CA GLY A 40 -22.10 4.27 6.34
C GLY A 40 -20.86 4.39 7.23
N HIS A 41 -20.03 3.35 7.32
CA HIS A 41 -18.80 3.38 8.12
C HIS A 41 -17.78 4.37 7.56
N GLN A 42 -17.12 5.11 8.44
CA GLN A 42 -16.08 6.07 8.10
C GLN A 42 -14.70 5.38 8.07
N VAL A 43 -14.06 5.34 6.90
CA VAL A 43 -12.75 4.71 6.71
C VAL A 43 -11.72 5.76 6.35
N LEU A 44 -10.70 5.93 7.19
CA LEU A 44 -9.57 6.78 6.87
C LEU A 44 -8.58 5.97 6.02
N VAL A 45 -8.26 6.47 4.83
CA VAL A 45 -7.25 5.89 3.95
C VAL A 45 -6.06 6.84 3.88
N ILE A 46 -4.87 6.35 4.19
CA ILE A 46 -3.62 7.10 4.18
C ILE A 46 -2.64 6.39 3.25
N ASN A 47 -1.99 7.15 2.37
CA ASN A 47 -0.83 6.66 1.61
C ASN A 47 0.42 7.41 2.07
N ALA A 48 1.53 6.70 2.27
CA ALA A 48 2.81 7.27 2.70
C ALA A 48 3.99 6.61 1.97
N LEU A 49 5.06 7.37 1.77
CA LEU A 49 6.27 6.91 1.06
C LEU A 49 7.39 6.62 2.07
N GLY A 50 8.00 5.43 1.96
CA GLY A 50 9.26 5.12 2.65
C GLY A 50 10.44 5.93 2.12
N ARG A 51 11.56 5.89 2.83
CA ARG A 51 12.78 6.66 2.48
C ARG A 51 13.97 5.76 2.20
N VAL A 52 14.03 4.58 2.81
CA VAL A 52 15.19 3.70 2.64
C VAL A 52 15.15 3.09 1.23
N PHE A 53 16.23 3.30 0.47
CA PHE A 53 16.35 2.93 -0.96
C PHE A 53 15.37 3.64 -1.91
N MET A 54 14.76 4.74 -1.47
CA MET A 54 13.81 5.52 -2.26
C MET A 54 14.27 6.98 -2.40
N ASN A 55 13.56 7.75 -3.22
CA ASN A 55 13.81 9.19 -3.34
C ASN A 55 13.55 9.90 -2.00
N PRO A 56 14.31 10.98 -1.68
CA PRO A 56 14.09 11.74 -0.47
C PRO A 56 12.67 12.31 -0.39
N SER A 57 12.08 12.22 0.80
CA SER A 57 10.77 12.77 1.15
C SER A 57 10.78 13.29 2.59
N GLU A 58 9.71 13.98 3.00
CA GLU A 58 9.52 14.31 4.41
C GLU A 58 9.36 13.03 5.26
N ASP A 59 9.51 13.17 6.57
CA ASP A 59 9.38 12.05 7.51
C ASP A 59 7.97 11.40 7.46
N PRO A 60 7.86 10.14 6.99
CA PRO A 60 6.56 9.47 6.89
C PRO A 60 5.91 9.24 8.26
N PHE A 61 6.69 8.97 9.31
CA PHE A 61 6.16 8.65 10.64
C PHE A 61 5.40 9.84 11.22
N ARG A 62 6.02 11.02 11.19
CA ARG A 62 5.40 12.27 11.63
C ARG A 62 4.17 12.64 10.78
N ALA A 63 4.24 12.45 9.46
CA ALA A 63 3.14 12.79 8.57
C ALA A 63 1.91 11.90 8.80
N VAL A 64 2.11 10.60 8.98
CA VAL A 64 1.04 9.64 9.28
C VAL A 64 0.47 9.86 10.68
N GLU A 65 1.32 10.12 11.69
CA GLU A 65 0.87 10.46 13.04
C GLU A 65 -0.10 11.65 13.04
N ASN A 66 0.25 12.72 12.32
CA ASN A 66 -0.62 13.90 12.23
C ASN A 66 -1.98 13.58 11.61
N ALA A 67 -2.02 12.72 10.59
CA ALA A 67 -3.28 12.33 9.94
C ALA A 67 -4.15 11.47 10.85
N ILE A 68 -3.56 10.51 11.57
CA ILE A 68 -4.29 9.65 12.52
C ILE A 68 -4.77 10.45 13.73
N ALA A 69 -3.96 11.38 14.25
CA ALA A 69 -4.36 12.26 15.35
C ALA A 69 -5.57 13.14 14.99
N ALA A 70 -5.70 13.54 13.72
CA ALA A 70 -6.86 14.30 13.23
C ALA A 70 -8.12 13.44 13.03
N CYS A 71 -7.98 12.12 12.89
CA CYS A 71 -9.08 11.18 12.68
C CYS A 71 -8.89 9.90 13.52
N PRO A 72 -8.93 9.97 14.87
CA PRO A 72 -8.62 8.82 15.72
C PRO A 72 -9.58 7.64 15.51
N LEU A 73 -9.02 6.42 15.54
CA LEU A 73 -9.76 5.16 15.42
C LEU A 73 -10.77 5.01 16.55
N GLY A 74 -11.99 4.57 16.22
CA GLY A 74 -13.10 4.39 17.16
C GLY A 74 -13.74 5.70 17.65
N GLN A 75 -13.28 6.86 17.18
CA GLN A 75 -13.86 8.17 17.51
C GLN A 75 -14.36 8.90 16.27
N VAL A 76 -13.49 9.03 15.26
CA VAL A 76 -13.80 9.70 13.98
C VAL A 76 -13.84 8.71 12.84
N ALA A 77 -12.89 7.76 12.82
CA ALA A 77 -12.84 6.69 11.84
C ALA A 77 -13.22 5.35 12.48
N ASP A 78 -14.12 4.61 11.85
CA ASP A 78 -14.45 3.24 12.20
C ASP A 78 -13.33 2.27 11.80
N ALA A 79 -12.56 2.62 10.76
CA ALA A 79 -11.36 1.91 10.36
C ALA A 79 -10.30 2.86 9.81
N ILE A 80 -9.02 2.53 10.02
CA ILE A 80 -7.88 3.26 9.46
C ILE A 80 -7.00 2.29 8.68
N VAL A 81 -6.81 2.58 7.39
CA VAL A 81 -5.94 1.81 6.48
C VAL A 81 -4.76 2.68 6.06
N VAL A 82 -3.56 2.20 6.32
CA VAL A 82 -2.30 2.84 5.91
C VAL A 82 -1.63 1.96 4.85
N ASP A 83 -1.57 2.47 3.63
CA ASP A 83 -0.71 1.96 2.56
C ASP A 83 0.66 2.64 2.68
N PHE A 84 1.66 1.85 3.07
CA PHE A 84 3.03 2.31 3.21
C PHE A 84 3.89 1.82 2.04
N HIS A 85 4.01 2.69 1.03
CA HIS A 85 4.74 2.42 -0.21
C HIS A 85 6.25 2.55 0.05
N ALA A 86 6.93 1.43 0.26
CA ALA A 86 8.31 1.42 0.75
C ALA A 86 9.12 0.22 0.23
N GLU A 87 10.41 0.40 -0.01
CA GLU A 87 11.31 -0.70 -0.40
C GLU A 87 11.75 -1.53 0.80
N ALA A 88 12.29 -0.88 1.84
CA ALA A 88 12.88 -1.59 2.96
C ALA A 88 11.82 -2.24 3.86
N THR A 89 11.95 -3.56 4.05
CA THR A 89 11.10 -4.34 4.95
C THR A 89 11.18 -3.84 6.39
N SER A 90 12.34 -3.39 6.86
CA SER A 90 12.50 -2.82 8.20
C SER A 90 11.65 -1.57 8.41
N GLU A 91 11.56 -0.68 7.42
CA GLU A 91 10.74 0.53 7.50
C GLU A 91 9.24 0.16 7.52
N LYS A 92 8.84 -0.83 6.72
CA LYS A 92 7.47 -1.37 6.70
C LYS A 92 7.05 -1.98 8.04
N GLN A 93 7.90 -2.81 8.64
CA GLN A 93 7.64 -3.38 9.96
C GLN A 93 7.61 -2.30 11.05
N ALA A 94 8.52 -1.31 10.98
CA ALA A 94 8.55 -0.20 11.94
C ALA A 94 7.28 0.65 11.88
N MET A 95 6.75 0.96 10.69
CA MET A 95 5.47 1.67 10.55
C MET A 95 4.30 0.87 11.16
N GLY A 96 4.27 -0.44 10.92
CA GLY A 96 3.29 -1.34 11.55
C GLY A 96 3.30 -1.26 13.08
N HIS A 97 4.48 -1.39 13.69
CA HIS A 97 4.64 -1.31 15.14
C HIS A 97 4.41 0.10 15.70
N PHE A 98 4.76 1.15 14.94
CA PHE A 98 4.50 2.53 15.33
C PHE A 98 3.00 2.84 15.44
N LEU A 99 2.17 2.14 14.67
CA LEU A 99 0.71 2.32 14.62
C LEU A 99 -0.06 1.18 15.29
N ASP A 100 0.60 0.30 16.04
CA ASP A 100 -0.06 -0.81 16.71
C ASP A 100 -1.11 -0.30 17.72
N GLY A 101 -2.34 -0.81 17.60
CA GLY A 101 -3.50 -0.37 18.39
C GLY A 101 -4.11 0.97 17.99
N ARG A 102 -3.60 1.61 16.93
CA ARG A 102 -4.09 2.92 16.45
C ARG A 102 -4.52 2.92 14.98
N ALA A 103 -4.31 1.82 14.28
CA ALA A 103 -4.76 1.61 12.91
C ALA A 103 -5.42 0.23 12.78
N SER A 104 -6.34 0.08 11.83
CA SER A 104 -6.91 -1.23 11.50
C SER A 104 -5.92 -2.08 10.72
N LEU A 105 -5.24 -1.46 9.75
CA LEU A 105 -4.28 -2.12 8.87
C LEU A 105 -3.14 -1.18 8.50
N VAL A 106 -1.92 -1.69 8.62
CA VAL A 106 -0.75 -1.17 7.94
C VAL A 106 -0.31 -2.21 6.92
N VAL A 107 -0.38 -1.87 5.65
CA VAL A 107 0.01 -2.76 4.55
C VAL A 107 1.09 -2.08 3.73
N GLY A 108 2.17 -2.82 3.47
CA GLY A 108 3.20 -2.34 2.58
C GLY A 108 2.82 -2.53 1.11
N THR A 109 3.37 -1.68 0.26
CA THR A 109 3.38 -1.84 -1.21
C THR A 109 4.78 -1.47 -1.74
N HIS A 110 4.97 -1.48 -3.07
CA HIS A 110 6.19 -1.13 -3.83
C HIS A 110 6.96 -2.32 -4.39
N THR A 111 7.18 -3.40 -3.63
CA THR A 111 8.12 -4.45 -4.07
C THR A 111 7.52 -5.41 -5.09
N HIS A 112 6.20 -5.31 -5.33
CA HIS A 112 5.40 -6.11 -6.26
C HIS A 112 5.28 -7.61 -5.90
N ILE A 113 5.95 -8.09 -4.86
CA ILE A 113 5.91 -9.50 -4.43
C ILE A 113 5.13 -9.63 -3.13
N PRO A 114 3.99 -10.35 -3.10
CA PRO A 114 3.18 -10.48 -1.89
C PRO A 114 3.93 -11.26 -0.82
N THR A 115 3.99 -10.71 0.39
CA THR A 115 4.66 -11.36 1.52
C THR A 115 3.75 -12.35 2.25
N SER A 116 4.34 -13.32 2.93
CA SER A 116 3.60 -14.31 3.74
C SER A 116 3.55 -13.96 5.24
N ASP A 117 3.92 -12.73 5.62
CA ASP A 117 4.07 -12.30 7.02
C ASP A 117 2.82 -11.67 7.65
N HIS A 118 1.69 -11.73 6.94
CA HIS A 118 0.41 -11.20 7.39
C HIS A 118 0.04 -11.71 8.78
N ARG A 119 -0.23 -10.79 9.70
CA ARG A 119 -0.57 -11.12 11.10
C ARG A 119 -1.26 -9.94 11.77
N ILE A 120 -1.85 -10.20 12.93
CA ILE A 120 -2.38 -9.17 13.82
C ILE A 120 -1.31 -8.93 14.90
N LEU A 121 -0.94 -7.67 15.09
CA LEU A 121 0.00 -7.25 16.12
C LEU A 121 -0.65 -7.27 17.51
N SER A 122 0.16 -7.12 18.57
CA SER A 122 -0.30 -7.22 19.96
C SER A 122 -1.38 -6.21 20.34
N GLY A 123 -1.36 -5.02 19.74
CA GLY A 123 -2.36 -3.97 19.94
C GLY A 123 -3.59 -4.11 19.05
N GLY A 124 -3.63 -5.09 18.15
CA GLY A 124 -4.78 -5.35 17.27
C GLY A 124 -4.66 -4.75 15.86
N THR A 125 -3.53 -4.13 15.49
CA THR A 125 -3.32 -3.66 14.12
C THR A 125 -2.97 -4.83 13.20
N GLY A 126 -3.67 -4.97 12.07
CA GLY A 126 -3.25 -5.88 11.00
C GLY A 126 -1.98 -5.38 10.31
N LEU A 127 -1.02 -6.27 10.04
CA LEU A 127 0.23 -5.94 9.37
C LEU A 127 0.54 -6.94 8.26
N MET A 128 0.94 -6.44 7.08
CA MET A 128 1.52 -7.23 6.00
C MET A 128 2.64 -6.44 5.31
N GLY A 129 3.79 -7.07 5.07
CA GLY A 129 4.99 -6.42 4.53
C GLY A 129 4.84 -5.92 3.08
N ASP A 130 4.19 -6.66 2.20
CA ASP A 130 3.80 -6.18 0.87
C ASP A 130 2.56 -6.90 0.36
N ALA A 131 1.55 -6.15 -0.12
CA ALA A 131 0.33 -6.70 -0.70
C ALA A 131 0.56 -7.40 -2.05
N GLY A 132 1.69 -7.13 -2.71
CA GLY A 132 1.97 -7.56 -4.07
C GLY A 132 1.38 -6.64 -5.14
N MET A 133 1.71 -6.95 -6.38
CA MET A 133 1.20 -6.31 -7.58
C MET A 133 -0.08 -6.98 -8.08
N CYS A 134 -0.93 -6.21 -8.76
CA CYS A 134 -1.95 -6.75 -9.67
C CYS A 134 -1.43 -6.63 -11.10
N GLY A 135 -1.05 -7.75 -11.72
CA GLY A 135 -0.37 -7.77 -13.01
C GLY A 135 0.19 -9.14 -13.35
N ASP A 136 0.90 -9.24 -14.47
CA ASP A 136 1.50 -10.51 -14.89
C ASP A 136 2.74 -10.84 -14.04
N TYR A 137 2.71 -12.00 -13.38
CA TYR A 137 3.80 -12.49 -12.54
C TYR A 137 4.78 -13.38 -13.30
N ASP A 138 4.45 -13.79 -14.53
CA ASP A 138 5.41 -14.41 -15.45
C ASP A 138 6.26 -13.31 -16.13
N SER A 139 6.84 -12.45 -15.30
CA SER A 139 7.55 -11.23 -15.69
C SER A 139 8.56 -10.85 -14.60
N VAL A 140 9.42 -9.86 -14.88
CA VAL A 140 10.32 -9.29 -13.87
C VAL A 140 9.68 -8.03 -13.30
N ILE A 141 8.96 -8.17 -12.19
CA ILE A 141 8.38 -7.04 -11.44
C ILE A 141 7.37 -6.23 -12.29
N GLY A 142 6.66 -6.89 -13.19
CA GLY A 142 5.69 -6.25 -14.10
C GLY A 142 6.32 -5.70 -15.38
N VAL A 143 7.47 -6.25 -15.77
CA VAL A 143 8.22 -5.88 -16.98
C VAL A 143 8.59 -7.14 -17.76
N GLU A 144 8.53 -7.08 -19.09
CA GLU A 144 9.01 -8.16 -19.98
C GLU A 144 10.42 -8.63 -19.60
N VAL A 145 10.63 -9.95 -19.58
CA VAL A 145 11.79 -10.60 -18.93
C VAL A 145 13.12 -10.23 -19.58
N GLU A 146 13.14 -10.03 -20.91
CA GLU A 146 14.37 -9.93 -21.69
C GLU A 146 15.25 -8.75 -21.27
N GLU A 147 14.69 -7.54 -21.20
CA GLU A 147 15.49 -6.32 -20.96
C GLU A 147 16.06 -6.25 -19.53
N PRO A 148 15.29 -6.49 -18.44
CA PRO A 148 15.85 -6.58 -17.09
C PRO A 148 16.92 -7.67 -16.98
N LEU A 149 16.67 -8.87 -17.50
CA LEU A 149 17.63 -9.99 -17.41
C LEU A 149 18.94 -9.62 -18.08
N LYS A 150 18.89 -9.09 -19.31
CA LYS A 150 20.06 -8.65 -20.04
C LYS A 150 20.85 -7.57 -19.32
N ARG A 151 20.18 -6.58 -18.73
CA ARG A 151 20.84 -5.54 -17.91
C ARG A 151 21.59 -6.15 -16.74
N PHE A 152 21.00 -7.10 -16.02
CA PHE A 152 21.66 -7.75 -14.88
C PHE A 152 22.83 -8.65 -15.30
N THR A 153 22.73 -9.36 -16.43
CA THR A 153 23.78 -10.30 -16.87
C THR A 153 24.91 -9.64 -17.66
N THR A 154 24.66 -8.50 -18.31
CA THR A 154 25.64 -7.83 -19.18
C THR A 154 26.07 -6.44 -18.71
N GLY A 155 25.29 -5.81 -17.84
CA GLY A 155 25.47 -4.41 -17.44
C GLY A 155 25.04 -3.38 -18.50
N LEU A 156 24.51 -3.83 -19.65
CA LEU A 156 24.14 -2.95 -20.77
C LEU A 156 22.61 -2.81 -20.86
N ALA A 157 22.15 -1.55 -20.91
CA ALA A 157 20.77 -1.22 -21.26
C ALA A 157 20.65 -1.09 -22.78
N THR A 158 19.81 -1.91 -23.41
CA THR A 158 19.65 -1.92 -24.88
C THR A 158 18.25 -1.56 -25.34
N GLY A 159 17.26 -1.69 -24.46
CA GLY A 159 15.86 -1.44 -24.73
C GLY A 159 15.19 -0.62 -23.62
N ARG A 160 13.91 -0.32 -23.82
CA ARG A 160 13.05 0.25 -22.78
C ARG A 160 12.39 -0.89 -22.02
N PHE A 161 11.97 -0.59 -20.80
CA PHE A 161 11.09 -1.49 -20.05
C PHE A 161 9.70 -1.44 -20.66
N GLU A 162 9.17 -2.61 -21.00
CA GLU A 162 7.84 -2.78 -21.59
C GLU A 162 6.97 -3.63 -20.65
N PRO A 163 5.69 -3.26 -20.44
CA PRO A 163 4.77 -4.08 -19.66
C PRO A 163 4.50 -5.43 -20.34
N PRO A 164 4.41 -6.52 -19.56
CA PRO A 164 4.07 -7.83 -20.10
C PRO A 164 2.62 -7.91 -20.57
N THR A 165 2.34 -8.82 -21.50
CA THR A 165 1.00 -9.03 -22.10
C THR A 165 0.33 -10.36 -21.71
N GLY A 166 0.93 -11.12 -20.79
CA GLY A 166 0.40 -12.41 -20.36
C GLY A 166 -0.70 -12.29 -19.29
N LYS A 167 -0.83 -13.35 -18.47
CA LYS A 167 -1.98 -13.51 -17.56
C LYS A 167 -1.75 -12.78 -16.25
N GLY A 168 -2.58 -11.78 -15.97
CA GLY A 168 -2.57 -11.07 -14.69
C GLY A 168 -2.97 -11.96 -13.50
N SER A 169 -2.25 -11.81 -12.39
CA SER A 169 -2.69 -12.22 -11.05
C SER A 169 -3.14 -10.97 -10.29
N LEU A 170 -4.21 -11.09 -9.50
CA LEU A 170 -4.60 -10.10 -8.51
C LEU A 170 -3.93 -10.43 -7.19
N SER A 171 -3.31 -9.46 -6.54
CA SER A 171 -2.76 -9.60 -5.18
C SER A 171 -3.33 -8.51 -4.26
N GLY A 172 -3.57 -8.86 -3.01
CA GLY A 172 -4.07 -7.92 -2.00
C GLY A 172 -4.12 -8.53 -0.61
N VAL A 173 -4.77 -7.82 0.31
CA VAL A 173 -5.03 -8.26 1.68
C VAL A 173 -6.47 -7.93 2.04
N ALA A 174 -7.14 -8.86 2.71
CA ALA A 174 -8.43 -8.64 3.32
C ALA A 174 -8.27 -8.61 4.84
N ILE A 175 -9.05 -7.75 5.48
CA ILE A 175 -9.18 -7.71 6.94
C ILE A 175 -10.66 -7.71 7.33
N GLU A 176 -10.94 -8.21 8.52
CA GLU A 176 -12.19 -7.97 9.24
C GLU A 176 -11.85 -7.17 10.49
N THR A 177 -12.65 -6.15 10.80
CA THR A 177 -12.44 -5.27 11.97
C THR A 177 -13.55 -5.43 13.00
N ASP A 178 -13.21 -5.31 14.28
CA ASP A 178 -14.18 -5.22 15.36
C ASP A 178 -14.99 -3.91 15.22
N PRO A 179 -16.33 -3.97 15.09
CA PRO A 179 -17.17 -2.77 14.93
C PRO A 179 -17.11 -1.76 16.09
N LYS A 180 -16.67 -2.19 17.28
CA LYS A 180 -16.58 -1.32 18.47
C LYS A 180 -15.25 -0.60 18.56
N THR A 181 -14.16 -1.25 18.16
CA THR A 181 -12.80 -0.73 18.36
C THR A 181 -12.15 -0.29 17.06
N GLY A 182 -12.64 -0.77 15.91
CA GLY A 182 -12.05 -0.59 14.59
C GLY A 182 -10.76 -1.39 14.37
N LEU A 183 -10.32 -2.18 15.34
CA LEU A 183 -9.09 -2.99 15.25
C LEU A 183 -9.32 -4.27 14.46
N CYS A 184 -8.25 -4.81 13.89
CA CYS A 184 -8.29 -6.02 13.07
C CYS A 184 -8.51 -7.27 13.93
N ILE A 185 -9.48 -8.09 13.55
CA ILE A 185 -9.79 -9.39 14.20
C ILE A 185 -9.45 -10.58 13.31
N SER A 186 -9.41 -10.37 11.99
CA SER A 186 -9.02 -11.38 10.99
C SER A 186 -8.22 -10.72 9.88
N ILE A 187 -7.17 -11.38 9.40
CA ILE A 187 -6.37 -10.93 8.24
C ILE A 187 -6.07 -12.13 7.33
N SER A 188 -6.21 -11.95 6.02
CA SER A 188 -5.88 -12.97 5.02
C SER A 188 -5.31 -12.32 3.76
N PRO A 189 -4.28 -12.92 3.13
CA PRO A 189 -3.87 -12.51 1.80
C PRO A 189 -4.96 -12.85 0.79
N VAL A 190 -4.99 -12.10 -0.30
CA VAL A 190 -5.83 -12.33 -1.47
C VAL A 190 -4.91 -12.53 -2.66
N ARG A 191 -5.00 -13.67 -3.33
CA ARG A 191 -4.33 -13.94 -4.61
C ARG A 191 -5.26 -14.70 -5.53
N VAL A 192 -5.52 -14.18 -6.71
CA VAL A 192 -6.49 -14.77 -7.66
C VAL A 192 -5.95 -14.72 -9.09
N GLY A 193 -6.03 -15.85 -9.79
CA GLY A 193 -5.67 -15.96 -11.20
C GLY A 193 -4.17 -15.94 -11.49
N GLY A 194 -3.83 -15.90 -12.78
CA GLY A 194 -2.46 -15.84 -13.27
C GLY A 194 -1.61 -17.05 -12.85
N SER A 195 -0.41 -16.79 -12.33
CA SER A 195 0.60 -17.80 -11.99
C SER A 195 0.83 -17.98 -10.49
N LEU A 196 0.27 -17.10 -9.65
CA LEU A 196 0.41 -17.21 -8.19
C LEU A 196 -0.52 -18.28 -7.61
N SER A 197 -0.05 -18.96 -6.55
CA SER A 197 -0.90 -19.89 -5.79
C SER A 197 -2.06 -19.12 -5.15
N GLU A 198 -3.28 -19.58 -5.44
CA GLU A 198 -4.52 -18.94 -5.03
C GLU A 198 -4.62 -18.85 -3.50
N ALA A 199 -5.12 -17.70 -3.02
CA ALA A 199 -5.47 -17.50 -1.63
C ALA A 199 -6.71 -16.62 -1.54
N LEU A 200 -7.72 -17.12 -0.84
CA LEU A 200 -8.97 -16.41 -0.60
C LEU A 200 -9.21 -16.31 0.91
N PRO A 201 -9.73 -15.17 1.40
CA PRO A 201 -10.19 -15.03 2.76
C PRO A 201 -11.29 -16.05 3.08
N ARG A 202 -11.36 -16.48 4.34
CA ARG A 202 -12.38 -17.43 4.83
C ARG A 202 -13.52 -16.75 5.60
N PHE A 203 -13.47 -15.43 5.72
CA PHE A 203 -14.42 -14.57 6.41
C PHE A 203 -15.12 -13.66 5.40
#